data_AF-A0A5K1ASD3-F1
#
_entry.id   AF-A0A5K1ASD3-F1
#
_cell.length_a   1.000
_cell.length_b   1.000
_cell.length_c   1.000
_cell.angle_alpha   90.00
_cell.angle_beta   90.00
_cell.angle_gamma   90.00
#
_symmetry.space_group_name_H-M   'P 1'
#
loop_
_entity.id
_entity.type
_entity.pdbx_description
1 polymer ?
#
loop_
_entity_poly.entity_id
_entity_poly.type
_entity_poly.pdbx_seq_one_letter_code
_entity_poly.pdbx_strand_id
1 'polypeptide(L)'
;VLFACFVICTFNYGSMAVLGYLMYGNEVKSQLTLNLPVEKLSSKIAIYVTLVNPLTKYALIVTPIAATIEDNLMSKRTIITSLLTRTTLVASTVLVALAVPFFGYMMALIGSFLSITVSVLFPCICYLKICKGYRRSKLEVATIAVIMVVGCLIAIEGTYSSLQKIIQHLG
;
A
#
# COMPACT_ATOMS: atom_id res chain seq x y z
N VAL A 1 -2.51 -22.72 -6.94
CA VAL A 1 -1.32 -21.85 -6.76
C VAL A 1 -1.65 -20.59 -5.98
N LEU A 2 -2.53 -19.69 -6.45
CA LEU A 2 -2.87 -18.44 -5.72
C LEU A 2 -3.30 -18.63 -4.26
N PHE A 3 -4.19 -19.58 -3.98
CA PHE A 3 -4.61 -19.88 -2.60
C PHE A 3 -3.42 -20.27 -1.71
N ALA A 4 -2.53 -21.13 -2.19
CA ALA A 4 -1.32 -21.53 -1.47
C ALA A 4 -0.39 -20.33 -1.24
N CYS A 5 -0.21 -19.46 -2.23
CA CYS A 5 0.56 -18.22 -2.08
C CYS A 5 -0.02 -17.32 -0.99
N PHE A 6 -1.35 -17.10 -0.98
CA PHE A 6 -1.99 -16.29 0.06
C PHE A 6 -1.82 -16.89 1.45
N VAL A 7 -2.03 -18.20 1.60
CA VAL A 7 -1.85 -18.89 2.89
C VAL A 7 -0.41 -18.76 3.39
N ILE A 8 0.58 -19.00 2.52
CA ILE A 8 2.00 -18.90 2.88
C ILE A 8 2.36 -17.46 3.25
N CYS A 9 1.91 -16.46 2.48
CA CYS A 9 2.17 -15.05 2.77
C CYS A 9 1.55 -14.62 4.10
N THR A 10 0.28 -14.96 4.34
CA THR A 10 -0.42 -14.66 5.59
C THR A 10 0.28 -15.28 6.78
N PHE A 11 0.74 -16.53 6.66
CA PHE A 11 1.49 -17.19 7.71
C PHE A 11 2.82 -16.47 8.00
N ASN A 12 3.61 -16.15 6.97
CA ASN A 12 4.90 -15.46 7.14
C ASN A 12 4.76 -14.05 7.75
N TYR A 13 3.79 -13.27 7.28
CA TYR A 13 3.54 -11.95 7.84
C TYR A 13 3.00 -12.03 9.27
N GLY A 14 2.10 -12.97 9.54
CA GLY A 14 1.55 -13.21 10.86
C GLY A 14 2.63 -13.66 11.85
N SER A 15 3.48 -14.63 11.48
CA SER A 15 4.57 -15.10 12.33
C SER A 15 5.57 -13.98 12.63
N MET A 16 5.91 -13.16 11.62
CA MET A 16 6.83 -12.02 11.82
C MET A 16 6.22 -10.97 12.74
N ALA A 17 4.92 -10.70 12.65
CA ALA A 17 4.23 -9.77 13.56
C ALA A 17 4.24 -10.28 15.01
N VAL A 18 3.93 -11.56 15.23
CA VAL A 18 3.92 -12.18 16.56
C VAL A 18 5.32 -12.19 17.16
N LEU A 19 6.33 -12.68 16.43
CA LEU A 19 7.71 -12.73 16.91
C LEU A 19 8.28 -11.32 17.16
N GLY A 20 7.94 -10.37 16.29
CA GLY A 20 8.32 -8.97 16.46
C GLY A 20 7.78 -8.36 17.76
N TYR A 21 6.50 -8.61 18.07
CA TYR A 21 5.90 -8.15 19.33
C TYR A 21 6.50 -8.87 20.55
N LEU A 22 6.73 -10.19 20.47
CA LEU A 22 7.36 -10.93 21.58
C LEU A 22 8.79 -10.48 21.87
N MET A 23 9.53 -10.02 20.85
CA MET A 23 10.92 -9.59 21.00
C MET A 23 11.06 -8.17 21.58
N TYR A 24 10.20 -7.23 21.17
CA TYR A 24 10.31 -5.81 21.55
C TYR A 24 9.20 -5.32 22.49
N GLY A 25 8.17 -6.13 22.71
CA GLY A 25 7.04 -5.80 23.58
C GLY A 25 6.35 -4.50 23.18
N ASN A 26 6.04 -3.67 24.19
CA ASN A 26 5.37 -2.39 24.01
C ASN A 26 6.26 -1.30 23.38
N GLU A 27 7.57 -1.52 23.31
CA GLU A 27 8.53 -0.59 22.70
C GLU A 27 8.64 -0.75 21.17
N VAL A 28 7.80 -1.60 20.56
CA VAL A 28 7.83 -1.85 19.11
C VAL A 28 7.48 -0.59 18.32
N LYS A 29 8.48 -0.03 17.64
CA LYS A 29 8.28 1.06 16.67
C LYS A 29 7.55 0.60 15.40
N SER A 30 7.02 1.57 14.64
CA SER A 30 6.27 1.37 13.39
C SER A 30 7.00 0.56 12.30
N GLN A 31 8.33 0.48 12.38
CA GLN A 31 9.16 -0.38 11.55
C GLN A 31 9.96 -1.31 12.45
N LEU A 32 9.84 -2.62 12.24
CA LEU A 32 10.60 -3.64 12.97
C LEU A 32 12.11 -3.40 12.87
N THR A 33 12.60 -3.00 11.69
CA THR A 33 14.01 -2.69 11.41
C THR A 33 14.59 -1.61 12.35
N LEU A 34 13.77 -0.69 12.83
CA LEU A 34 14.20 0.41 13.69
C LEU A 34 14.44 -0.02 15.15
N ASN A 35 13.96 -1.20 15.55
CA ASN A 35 14.17 -1.77 16.88
C ASN A 35 15.38 -2.73 16.93
N LEU A 36 16.01 -3.07 15.79
CA LEU A 36 17.12 -4.02 15.79
C LEU A 36 18.38 -3.45 16.47
N PRO A 37 19.07 -4.26 17.30
CA PRO A 37 20.34 -3.86 17.91
C PRO A 37 21.44 -3.77 16.83
N VAL A 38 22.05 -2.60 16.69
CA VAL A 38 22.99 -2.27 15.60
C VAL A 38 24.37 -2.93 15.78
N GLU A 39 24.67 -3.42 16.98
CA GLU A 39 25.98 -3.99 17.34
C GLU A 39 26.24 -5.37 16.72
N LYS A 40 25.19 -6.09 16.30
CA LYS A 40 25.32 -7.42 15.69
C LYS A 40 25.44 -7.32 14.17
N LEU A 41 26.39 -8.07 13.60
CA LEU A 41 26.63 -8.11 12.16
C LEU A 41 25.39 -8.60 11.36
N SER A 42 24.61 -9.53 11.92
CA SER A 42 23.34 -9.99 11.35
C SER A 42 22.29 -8.86 11.26
N SER A 43 22.14 -8.04 12.30
CA SER A 43 21.25 -6.87 12.28
C SER A 43 21.68 -5.84 11.24
N LYS A 44 22.99 -5.61 11.12
CA LYS A 44 23.54 -4.66 10.16
C LYS A 44 23.23 -5.09 8.72
N ILE A 45 23.39 -6.37 8.40
CA ILE A 45 23.00 -6.93 7.10
C ILE A 45 21.48 -6.77 6.87
N ALA A 46 20.65 -7.11 7.85
CA ALA A 46 19.20 -6.98 7.74
C ALA A 46 18.76 -5.53 7.47
N ILE A 47 19.38 -4.56 8.13
CA ILE A 47 19.14 -3.13 7.90
C ILE A 47 19.54 -2.75 6.47
N TYR A 48 20.74 -3.11 6.02
CA TYR A 48 21.19 -2.81 4.65
C TYR A 48 20.28 -3.41 3.58
N VAL A 49 19.89 -4.67 3.72
CA VAL A 49 18.96 -5.32 2.78
C VAL A 49 17.60 -4.63 2.78
N THR A 50 17.10 -4.23 3.94
CA THR A 50 15.83 -3.48 4.06
C THR A 50 15.92 -2.12 3.37
N LEU A 51 17.08 -1.45 3.38
CA LEU A 51 17.27 -0.18 2.68
C LEU A 51 17.37 -0.33 1.16
N VAL A 52 18.02 -1.39 0.67
CA VAL A 52 18.17 -1.65 -0.77
C VAL A 52 16.83 -2.00 -1.42
N ASN A 53 15.97 -2.73 -0.71
CA ASN A 53 14.72 -3.26 -1.28
C ASN A 53 13.75 -2.17 -1.79
N PRO A 54 13.44 -1.09 -1.04
CA PRO A 54 12.66 0.05 -1.54
C PRO A 54 13.30 0.75 -2.74
N LEU A 55 14.63 0.89 -2.80
CA LEU A 55 15.31 1.55 -3.92
C LEU A 55 15.05 0.82 -5.24
N THR A 56 15.20 -0.50 -5.23
CA THR A 56 14.93 -1.32 -6.42
C THR A 56 13.43 -1.35 -6.74
N LYS A 57 12.58 -1.54 -5.72
CA LYS A 57 11.11 -1.57 -5.91
C LYS A 57 10.59 -0.25 -6.47
N TYR A 58 11.10 0.88 -6.02
CA TYR A 58 10.69 2.20 -6.49
C TYR A 58 10.98 2.36 -7.99
N ALA A 59 12.18 2.02 -8.44
CA ALA A 59 12.55 2.11 -9.85
C ALA A 59 11.62 1.25 -10.74
N LEU A 60 11.28 0.05 -10.29
CA LEU A 60 10.39 -0.87 -11.00
C LEU A 60 8.95 -0.36 -11.07
N ILE A 61 8.45 0.29 -10.00
CA ILE A 61 7.07 0.78 -9.94
C ILE A 61 6.90 2.09 -10.73
N VAL A 62 7.86 3.01 -10.63
CA VAL A 62 7.74 4.33 -11.28
C VAL A 62 7.86 4.26 -12.79
N THR A 63 8.64 3.31 -13.33
CA THR A 63 8.85 3.18 -14.78
C THR A 63 7.56 3.01 -15.58
N PRO A 64 6.68 2.02 -15.28
CA PRO A 64 5.41 1.87 -15.99
C PRO A 64 4.46 3.04 -15.72
N ILE A 65 4.45 3.60 -14.50
CA ILE A 65 3.60 4.75 -14.17
C ILE A 65 3.98 5.96 -15.04
N ALA A 66 5.26 6.29 -15.11
CA ALA A 66 5.76 7.38 -15.95
C ALA A 66 5.42 7.15 -17.42
N ALA A 67 5.60 5.92 -17.91
CA ALA A 67 5.24 5.58 -19.30
C ALA A 67 3.75 5.78 -19.58
N THR A 68 2.86 5.37 -18.67
CA THR A 68 1.41 5.57 -18.85
C THR A 68 1.00 7.05 -18.81
N ILE A 69 1.65 7.87 -17.96
CA ILE A 69 1.39 9.30 -17.89
C ILE A 69 1.86 10.00 -19.17
N GLU A 70 3.06 9.65 -19.65
CA GLU A 70 3.60 10.19 -20.90
C GLU A 70 2.68 9.87 -22.10
N ASP A 71 2.19 8.64 -22.19
CA ASP A 71 1.31 8.18 -23.28
C ASP A 71 -0.06 8.88 -23.25
N ASN A 72 -0.64 9.05 -22.07
CA ASN A 72 -1.94 9.73 -21.92
C ASN A 72 -1.87 11.24 -22.12
N LEU A 73 -0.77 11.87 -21.70
CA LEU A 73 -0.66 13.33 -21.66
C LEU A 73 -0.11 13.90 -22.97
N MET A 74 0.68 13.12 -23.73
CA MET A 74 1.47 13.65 -24.83
C MET A 74 1.56 12.73 -26.04
N SER A 75 0.99 13.20 -27.16
CA SER A 75 1.08 12.52 -28.47
C SER A 75 2.52 12.48 -29.05
N LYS A 76 3.45 13.31 -28.57
CA LYS A 76 4.86 13.32 -29.00
C LYS A 76 5.81 13.16 -27.82
N ARG A 77 6.47 12.00 -27.76
CA ARG A 77 7.47 11.68 -26.74
C ARG A 77 8.79 12.40 -27.05
N THR A 78 9.15 13.41 -26.28
CA THR A 78 10.46 14.07 -26.36
C THR A 78 11.28 13.76 -25.11
N ILE A 79 12.61 13.81 -25.22
CA ILE A 79 13.51 13.56 -24.08
C ILE A 79 13.18 14.52 -22.91
N ILE A 80 12.90 15.78 -23.21
CA ILE A 80 12.56 16.82 -22.22
C ILE A 80 11.26 16.49 -21.48
N THR A 81 10.24 16.01 -22.19
CA THR A 81 8.92 15.72 -21.60
C THR A 81 8.94 14.45 -20.76
N SER A 82 9.71 13.45 -21.17
CA SER A 82 9.98 12.28 -20.34
C SER A 82 10.77 12.63 -19.08
N LEU A 83 11.79 13.49 -19.20
CA LEU A 83 12.54 13.97 -18.03
C LEU A 83 11.65 14.75 -17.06
N LEU A 84 10.85 15.70 -17.54
CA LEU A 84 9.92 16.47 -16.70
C LEU A 84 8.90 15.59 -15.98
N THR A 85 8.34 14.59 -16.66
CA THR A 85 7.35 13.68 -16.05
C THR A 85 7.98 12.87 -14.92
N ARG A 86 9.18 12.33 -15.16
CA ARG A 86 9.92 11.52 -14.18
C ARG A 86 10.40 12.36 -13.00
N THR A 87 10.92 13.56 -13.22
CA THR A 87 11.35 14.45 -12.13
C THR A 87 10.15 14.91 -11.30
N THR A 88 9.01 15.22 -11.92
CA THR A 88 7.79 15.61 -11.21
C THR A 88 7.24 14.47 -10.33
N LEU A 89 7.26 13.24 -10.84
CA LEU A 89 6.90 12.04 -10.05
C LEU A 89 7.82 11.87 -8.84
N VAL A 90 9.13 12.00 -9.02
CA VAL A 90 10.08 11.89 -7.90
C VAL A 90 9.87 13.05 -6.91
N ALA A 91 9.75 14.28 -7.39
CA ALA A 91 9.54 15.45 -6.56
C ALA A 91 8.26 15.35 -5.71
N SER A 92 7.16 14.87 -6.29
CA SER A 92 5.90 14.69 -5.54
C SER A 92 6.03 13.61 -4.46
N THR A 93 6.70 12.50 -4.74
CA THR A 93 6.94 11.46 -3.72
C THR A 93 7.81 11.96 -2.57
N VAL A 94 8.84 12.77 -2.86
CA VAL A 94 9.70 13.38 -1.84
C VAL A 94 8.91 14.37 -0.99
N LEU A 95 8.06 15.20 -1.62
CA LEU A 95 7.21 16.15 -0.90
C LEU A 95 6.27 15.45 0.07
N VAL A 96 5.63 14.36 -0.35
CA VAL A 96 4.76 13.55 0.53
C VAL A 96 5.57 12.92 1.67
N ALA A 97 6.77 12.41 1.40
CA ALA A 97 7.64 11.84 2.42
C ALA A 97 8.07 12.88 3.48
N LEU A 98 8.27 14.13 3.07
CA LEU A 98 8.57 15.24 3.99
C LEU A 98 7.33 15.69 4.78
N ALA A 99 6.15 15.68 4.17
CA ALA A 99 4.91 16.10 4.81
C ALA A 99 4.44 15.10 5.88
N VAL A 100 4.62 13.80 5.67
CA VAL A 100 4.17 12.76 6.62
C VAL A 100 5.31 11.81 6.94
N PRO A 101 6.16 12.13 7.94
CA PRO A 101 7.32 11.30 8.28
C PRO A 101 6.94 9.99 9.01
N PHE A 102 5.66 9.80 9.34
CA PHE A 102 5.16 8.65 10.11
C PHE A 102 4.71 7.49 9.20
N PHE A 103 5.61 6.52 9.00
CA PHE A 103 5.37 5.34 8.16
C PHE A 103 4.09 4.56 8.51
N GLY A 104 3.82 4.36 9.80
CA GLY A 104 2.65 3.60 10.27
C GLY A 104 1.32 4.22 9.86
N TYR A 105 1.17 5.54 9.98
CA TYR A 105 -0.05 6.25 9.59
C TYR A 105 -0.22 6.30 8.08
N MET A 106 0.88 6.47 7.33
CA MET A 106 0.84 6.42 5.87
C MET A 106 0.40 5.03 5.38
N MET A 107 0.96 3.95 5.94
CA MET A 107 0.57 2.58 5.59
C MET A 107 -0.89 2.27 5.93
N ALA A 108 -1.37 2.77 7.09
CA ALA A 108 -2.78 2.63 7.47
C ALA A 108 -3.71 3.34 6.47
N LEU A 109 -3.37 4.58 6.08
CA LEU A 109 -4.13 5.36 5.11
C LEU A 109 -4.14 4.69 3.71
N ILE A 110 -2.98 4.26 3.22
CA ILE A 110 -2.87 3.57 1.92
C ILE A 110 -3.69 2.27 1.94
N GLY A 111 -3.64 1.53 3.04
CA GLY A 111 -4.41 0.31 3.23
C GLY A 111 -5.92 0.57 3.23
N SER A 112 -6.40 1.47 4.10
CA SER A 112 -7.83 1.73 4.25
C SER A 112 -8.44 2.40 3.03
N PHE A 113 -7.76 3.36 2.42
CA PHE A 113 -8.32 4.13 1.32
C PHE A 113 -8.04 3.48 -0.04
N LEU A 114 -6.76 3.41 -0.42
CA LEU A 114 -6.36 3.01 -1.77
C LEU A 114 -6.53 1.50 -1.97
N SER A 115 -6.09 0.69 -1.02
CA SER A 115 -6.18 -0.77 -1.16
C SER A 115 -7.61 -1.28 -1.14
N ILE A 116 -8.48 -0.75 -0.27
CA ILE A 116 -9.90 -1.17 -0.26
C ILE A 116 -10.60 -0.76 -1.56
N THR A 117 -10.33 0.45 -2.04
CA THR A 117 -10.93 0.93 -3.31
C THR A 117 -10.53 0.03 -4.48
N VAL A 118 -9.23 -0.27 -4.62
CA VAL A 118 -8.72 -1.03 -5.78
C VAL A 118 -8.94 -2.54 -5.64
N SER A 119 -8.75 -3.11 -4.45
CA SER A 119 -8.78 -4.57 -4.25
C SER A 119 -10.14 -5.12 -3.83
N VAL A 120 -11.04 -4.29 -3.29
CA VAL A 120 -12.38 -4.73 -2.84
C VAL A 120 -13.47 -4.08 -3.68
N LEU A 121 -13.56 -2.76 -3.70
CA LEU A 121 -14.68 -2.06 -4.34
C LEU A 121 -14.66 -2.19 -5.87
N PHE A 122 -13.52 -1.94 -6.50
CA PHE A 122 -13.37 -2.01 -7.96
C PHE A 122 -13.75 -3.39 -8.54
N PRO A 123 -13.21 -4.54 -8.09
CA PRO A 123 -13.59 -5.83 -8.64
C PRO A 123 -15.05 -6.18 -8.37
N CYS A 124 -15.61 -5.81 -7.21
CA CYS A 124 -17.03 -6.01 -6.92
C CYS A 124 -17.91 -5.24 -7.91
N ILE A 125 -17.61 -3.95 -8.14
CA ILE A 125 -18.37 -3.12 -9.10
C ILE A 125 -18.23 -3.66 -10.53
N CYS A 126 -17.02 -4.04 -10.95
CA CYS A 126 -16.78 -4.64 -12.26
C CYS A 126 -17.57 -5.93 -12.44
N TYR A 127 -17.55 -6.82 -11.45
CA TYR A 127 -18.33 -8.06 -11.46
C TYR A 127 -19.84 -7.78 -11.57
N LEU A 128 -20.36 -6.84 -10.78
CA LEU A 128 -21.77 -6.46 -10.85
C LEU A 128 -22.16 -5.81 -12.19
N LYS A 129 -21.26 -5.05 -12.83
CA LYS A 129 -21.51 -4.46 -14.16
C LYS A 129 -21.46 -5.51 -15.28
N ILE A 130 -20.45 -6.38 -15.29
CA ILE A 130 -20.26 -7.38 -16.35
C ILE A 130 -21.38 -8.43 -16.32
N CYS A 131 -21.73 -8.94 -15.14
CA CYS A 131 -22.70 -10.03 -15.03
C CYS A 131 -24.15 -9.55 -15.01
N LYS A 132 -24.45 -8.28 -15.36
CA LYS A 132 -25.80 -7.66 -15.19
C LYS A 132 -26.90 -8.38 -16.00
N GLY A 133 -26.53 -9.03 -17.10
CA GLY A 133 -27.44 -9.81 -17.95
C GLY A 133 -27.62 -11.28 -17.59
N TYR A 134 -26.91 -11.80 -16.58
CA TYR A 134 -26.98 -13.22 -16.19
C TYR A 134 -27.94 -13.43 -15.02
N ARG A 135 -28.59 -14.61 -14.96
CA ARG A 135 -29.52 -14.98 -13.88
C ARG A 135 -28.73 -15.32 -12.60
N ARG A 136 -28.48 -14.30 -11.78
CA ARG A 136 -27.73 -14.45 -10.52
C ARG A 136 -28.62 -14.94 -9.38
N SER A 137 -28.03 -15.73 -8.48
CA SER A 137 -28.68 -16.05 -7.22
C SER A 137 -28.78 -14.79 -6.36
N LYS A 138 -29.93 -14.56 -5.70
CA LYS A 138 -30.11 -13.44 -4.77
C LYS A 138 -29.06 -13.46 -3.64
N LEU A 139 -28.60 -14.65 -3.24
CA LEU A 139 -27.57 -14.84 -2.21
C LEU A 139 -26.20 -14.32 -2.64
N GLU A 140 -25.85 -14.50 -3.92
CA GLU A 140 -24.57 -14.03 -4.47
C GLU A 140 -24.51 -12.51 -4.48
N VAL A 141 -25.58 -11.86 -4.96
CA VAL A 141 -25.68 -10.40 -4.97
C VAL A 141 -25.70 -9.85 -3.54
N ALA A 142 -26.40 -10.50 -2.63
CA ALA A 142 -26.41 -10.11 -1.21
C ALA A 142 -25.01 -10.19 -0.60
N THR A 143 -24.26 -11.26 -0.86
CA THR A 143 -22.88 -11.43 -0.36
C THR A 143 -21.96 -10.33 -0.88
N ILE A 144 -22.03 -10.00 -2.18
CA ILE A 144 -21.21 -8.92 -2.78
C ILE A 144 -21.59 -7.56 -2.19
N ALA A 145 -22.89 -7.31 -1.98
CA ALA A 145 -23.37 -6.07 -1.36
C ALA A 145 -22.84 -5.93 0.07
N VAL A 146 -22.84 -7.00 0.87
CA VAL A 146 -22.26 -7.00 2.21
C VAL A 146 -20.76 -6.68 2.18
N ILE A 147 -20.00 -7.33 1.29
CA ILE A 147 -18.55 -7.07 1.14
C ILE A 147 -18.30 -5.60 0.79
N MET A 148 -19.08 -5.03 -0.12
CA MET A 148 -18.97 -3.62 -0.48
C MET A 148 -19.27 -2.68 0.70
N VAL A 149 -20.35 -2.94 1.45
CA VAL A 149 -20.72 -2.11 2.61
C VAL A 149 -19.63 -2.16 3.67
N VAL A 150 -19.14 -3.36 4.02
CA VAL A 150 -18.05 -3.53 4.99
C VAL A 150 -16.78 -2.83 4.50
N GLY A 151 -16.42 -2.98 3.22
CA GLY A 151 -15.29 -2.28 2.62
C GLY A 151 -15.41 -0.76 2.76
N CYS A 152 -16.57 -0.18 2.43
CA CYS A 152 -16.82 1.25 2.59
C CYS A 152 -16.67 1.72 4.05
N LEU A 153 -17.20 0.96 5.01
CA LEU A 153 -17.06 1.30 6.43
C LEU A 153 -15.58 1.33 6.86
N ILE A 154 -14.82 0.29 6.52
CA ILE A 154 -13.38 0.24 6.84
C ILE A 154 -12.62 1.38 6.14
N ALA A 155 -12.97 1.70 4.90
CA ALA A 155 -12.34 2.80 4.17
C ALA A 155 -12.61 4.15 4.85
N ILE A 156 -13.85 4.41 5.28
CA ILE A 156 -14.22 5.66 5.95
C ILE A 156 -13.55 5.76 7.32
N GLU A 157 -13.74 4.75 8.17
CA GLU A 157 -13.21 4.76 9.54
C GLU A 157 -11.67 4.77 9.56
N GLY A 158 -11.04 3.94 8.73
CA GLY A 158 -9.58 3.84 8.65
C GLY A 158 -8.94 5.12 8.09
N THR A 159 -9.57 5.74 7.09
CA THR A 159 -9.09 7.01 6.52
C THR A 159 -9.25 8.14 7.51
N TYR A 160 -10.41 8.22 8.18
CA TYR A 160 -10.67 9.22 9.21
C TYR A 160 -9.68 9.11 10.37
N SER A 161 -9.50 7.90 10.92
CA SER A 161 -8.55 7.68 12.03
C SER A 161 -7.11 8.01 11.65
N SER A 162 -6.69 7.64 10.43
CA SER A 162 -5.33 7.91 9.96
C SER A 162 -5.10 9.40 9.73
N LEU A 163 -6.05 10.11 9.09
CA LEU A 163 -5.95 11.55 8.87
C LEU A 163 -5.95 12.33 10.18
N GLN A 164 -6.83 11.97 11.12
CA GLN A 164 -6.88 12.62 12.43
C GLN A 164 -5.53 12.51 13.15
N LYS A 165 -4.90 11.32 13.13
CA LYS A 165 -3.60 11.09 13.77
C LYS A 165 -2.47 11.86 13.07
N ILE A 166 -2.50 11.95 11.75
CA ILE A 166 -1.53 12.73 10.97
C ILE A 166 -1.66 14.22 11.35
N ILE A 167 -2.87 14.77 11.34
CA ILE A 167 -3.11 16.18 11.67
C ILE A 167 -2.68 16.50 13.10
N GLN A 168 -3.03 15.66 14.07
CA GLN A 168 -2.65 15.83 15.48
C GLN A 168 -1.14 15.76 15.73
N HIS A 169 -0.37 15.07 14.88
CA HIS A 169 1.09 15.03 15.01
C HIS A 169 1.79 16.14 14.21
N LEU A 170 1.10 16.79 13.27
CA LEU A 170 1.63 17.89 12.46
C LEU A 170 1.34 19.28 13.04
N GLY A 171 0.28 19.44 13.84
CA GLY A 171 -0.11 20.70 14.50
C GLY A 171 0.13 20.67 15.99
#